data_AF-A0A7J6KW72-F1
#
_entry.id   AF-A0A7J6KW72-F1
#
_cell.length_a   1.000
_cell.length_b   1.000
_cell.length_c   1.000
_cell.angle_alpha   90.00
_cell.angle_beta   90.00
_cell.angle_gamma   90.00
#
_symmetry.space_group_name_H-M   'P 1'
#
loop_
_entity.id
_entity.type
_entity.pdbx_description
1 polymer ?
#
loop_
_entity_poly.entity_id
_entity_poly.type
_entity_poly.pdbx_seq_one_letter_code
_entity_poly.pdbx_strand_id
1 'polypeptide(L)'
;MLTNASFSHQVSEDIEPADAADGSLLPTNERFMAAAVMSAMSGVNLNEEGGPFGASIVRDGVLICSAHNTFFSDCDPTCHAEMNAIRLAMRRLETHDLSDCVIYSSFEPCPMCWGAIVSSGMKQLYIGLDRFTAAKNGVDYLSFYDAILPHTKGSNFPPMTRVNPPSFYEDKRIISMLSSPDHCIIVNKDNDILANSDSPAIDDFTDPVDTSMVRTIRLACRSINSPYLHGCRIYTLVIQADVESHAACLWACAESLHYCTEASPGSK
;
A
#
# COMPACT_ATOMS: atom_id res chain seq x y z
N MET A 1 -32.59 7.58 -40.83
CA MET A 1 -31.74 8.57 -41.53
C MET A 1 -30.56 8.92 -40.62
N LEU A 2 -29.57 9.63 -41.18
CA LEU A 2 -28.33 10.09 -40.52
C LEU A 2 -28.15 11.60 -40.83
N THR A 3 -27.33 12.38 -40.13
CA THR A 3 -26.50 12.08 -38.95
C THR A 3 -27.25 12.50 -37.65
N ASN A 4 -26.79 13.21 -36.60
CA ASN A 4 -25.50 13.85 -36.26
C ASN A 4 -25.30 13.97 -34.73
N ALA A 5 -24.13 14.46 -34.31
CA ALA A 5 -23.79 14.72 -32.91
C ALA A 5 -23.23 16.15 -32.71
N SER A 6 -23.22 16.63 -31.46
CA SER A 6 -22.44 17.79 -31.02
C SER A 6 -22.04 17.63 -29.55
N PHE A 7 -20.74 17.40 -29.31
CA PHE A 7 -20.13 17.51 -27.99
C PHE A 7 -20.02 19.00 -27.60
N SER A 8 -20.14 19.28 -26.30
CA SER A 8 -19.67 20.54 -25.70
C SER A 8 -19.09 20.27 -24.31
N HIS A 9 -17.77 20.37 -24.17
CA HIS A 9 -17.14 20.43 -22.85
C HIS A 9 -17.60 21.70 -22.13
N GLN A 10 -18.06 21.56 -20.89
CA GLN A 10 -17.84 22.57 -19.86
C GLN A 10 -17.30 21.85 -18.63
N VAL A 11 -16.00 22.02 -18.38
CA VAL A 11 -15.42 21.76 -17.06
C VAL A 11 -15.70 23.03 -16.25
N SER A 12 -16.47 22.90 -15.18
CA SER A 12 -16.53 23.94 -14.15
C SER A 12 -15.31 23.78 -13.25
N GLU A 13 -14.49 24.82 -13.18
CA GLU A 13 -13.48 25.00 -12.13
C GLU A 13 -14.19 25.28 -10.78
N ASP A 14 -13.43 25.62 -9.74
CA ASP A 14 -13.88 25.95 -8.37
C ASP A 14 -14.34 24.79 -7.47
N ILE A 15 -13.37 23.98 -6.97
CA ILE A 15 -13.43 23.43 -5.60
C ILE A 15 -12.07 23.63 -4.91
N GLU A 16 -12.01 24.64 -4.04
CA GLU A 16 -10.95 24.99 -3.07
C GLU A 16 -11.65 25.68 -1.87
N PRO A 17 -11.13 25.66 -0.63
CA PRO A 17 -9.96 24.95 -0.12
C PRO A 17 -10.35 23.92 0.98
N ALA A 18 -9.46 23.35 1.78
CA ALA A 18 -8.87 24.00 2.96
C ALA A 18 -7.46 23.50 3.27
N ASP A 19 -6.59 24.43 3.70
CA ASP A 19 -5.17 24.20 3.96
C ASP A 19 -4.86 23.14 5.03
N ALA A 20 -3.86 22.31 4.75
CA ALA A 20 -3.16 21.51 5.77
C ALA A 20 -2.16 22.40 6.56
N ALA A 21 -2.69 23.41 7.26
CA ALA A 21 -1.91 24.27 8.14
C ALA A 21 -1.85 23.70 9.56
N ASP A 22 -0.63 23.49 10.06
CA ASP A 22 -0.28 22.87 11.34
C ASP A 22 -0.61 21.36 11.48
N GLY A 23 0.27 20.63 12.18
CA GLY A 23 0.04 19.30 12.76
C GLY A 23 -0.45 18.14 11.86
N SER A 24 -0.55 18.34 10.55
CA SER A 24 -1.50 17.60 9.71
C SER A 24 -1.22 16.11 9.56
N LEU A 25 -2.28 15.31 9.56
CA LEU A 25 -2.23 13.86 9.33
C LEU A 25 -1.77 13.53 7.91
N LEU A 26 -1.40 12.25 7.69
CA LEU A 26 -1.23 11.64 6.37
C LEU A 26 -2.34 12.08 5.39
N PRO A 27 -2.02 12.31 4.10
CA PRO A 27 -3.03 12.57 3.09
C PRO A 27 -4.08 11.46 3.04
N THR A 28 -5.29 11.84 2.60
CA THR A 28 -6.54 11.15 2.92
C THR A 28 -6.51 9.66 2.60
N ASN A 29 -5.95 9.27 1.45
CA ASN A 29 -5.93 7.89 0.98
C ASN A 29 -4.86 7.05 1.71
N GLU A 30 -3.69 7.63 1.95
CA GLU A 30 -2.55 7.06 2.64
C GLU A 30 -2.91 6.71 4.09
N ARG A 31 -3.71 7.56 4.75
CA ARG A 31 -4.25 7.26 6.09
C ARG A 31 -5.14 6.02 6.12
N PHE A 32 -5.96 5.79 5.09
CA PHE A 32 -6.84 4.62 5.02
C PHE A 32 -6.14 3.36 4.53
N MET A 33 -5.12 3.50 3.68
CA MET A 33 -4.18 2.43 3.36
C MET A 33 -3.40 1.99 4.61
N ALA A 34 -2.92 2.93 5.43
CA ALA A 34 -2.29 2.61 6.72
C ALA A 34 -3.22 1.81 7.64
N ALA A 35 -4.53 2.14 7.69
CA ALA A 35 -5.51 1.36 8.47
C ALA A 35 -5.72 -0.08 7.95
N ALA A 36 -5.51 -0.33 6.65
CA ALA A 36 -5.50 -1.68 6.07
C ALA A 36 -4.22 -2.43 6.44
N VAL A 37 -3.05 -1.79 6.27
CA VAL A 37 -1.72 -2.34 6.59
C VAL A 37 -1.58 -2.64 8.09
N MET A 38 -2.06 -1.78 8.99
CA MET A 38 -2.10 -2.06 10.44
C MET A 38 -2.98 -3.26 10.79
N SER A 39 -4.04 -3.53 10.01
CA SER A 39 -4.85 -4.74 10.20
C SER A 39 -4.08 -5.98 9.75
N ALA A 40 -3.36 -5.91 8.62
CA ALA A 40 -2.48 -6.98 8.15
C ALA A 40 -1.41 -7.35 9.20
N MET A 41 -0.75 -6.35 9.80
CA MET A 41 0.18 -6.57 10.93
C MET A 41 -0.51 -7.25 12.11
N SER A 42 -1.76 -6.89 12.41
CA SER A 42 -2.52 -7.49 13.52
C SER A 42 -2.75 -8.99 13.27
N GLY A 43 -3.13 -9.38 12.06
CA GLY A 43 -3.32 -10.80 11.70
C GLY A 43 -2.03 -11.63 11.74
N VAL A 44 -0.87 -11.04 11.42
CA VAL A 44 0.44 -11.69 11.61
C VAL A 44 0.75 -11.88 13.10
N ASN A 45 0.62 -10.82 13.90
CA ASN A 45 0.95 -10.82 15.32
C ASN A 45 0.02 -11.71 16.18
N LEU A 46 -1.17 -12.05 15.70
CA LEU A 46 -2.14 -12.94 16.37
C LEU A 46 -1.94 -14.44 16.02
N ASN A 47 -0.68 -14.87 15.85
CA ASN A 47 -0.28 -16.22 15.43
C ASN A 47 -0.61 -16.55 13.96
N GLU A 48 -0.31 -15.62 13.04
CA GLU A 48 -0.45 -15.81 11.58
C GLU A 48 -1.87 -16.22 11.13
N GLU A 49 -2.91 -15.51 11.56
CA GLU A 49 -4.32 -15.87 11.34
C GLU A 49 -4.72 -16.11 9.86
N GLY A 50 -4.00 -15.50 8.91
CA GLY A 50 -4.22 -15.71 7.47
C GLY A 50 -3.15 -15.12 6.55
N GLY A 51 -1.95 -14.83 7.07
CA GLY A 51 -0.88 -14.14 6.35
C GLY A 51 -1.02 -12.61 6.31
N PRO A 52 -0.02 -11.90 5.73
CA PRO A 52 0.15 -10.44 5.82
C PRO A 52 -0.76 -9.67 4.85
N PHE A 53 -2.08 -9.82 4.99
CA PHE A 53 -3.08 -9.21 4.11
C PHE A 53 -4.12 -8.45 4.93
N GLY A 54 -4.45 -7.24 4.50
CA GLY A 54 -5.33 -6.33 5.24
C GLY A 54 -6.08 -5.39 4.32
N ALA A 55 -7.31 -5.05 4.69
CA ALA A 55 -8.18 -4.15 3.93
C ALA A 55 -8.91 -3.18 4.86
N SER A 56 -9.30 -2.02 4.34
CA SER A 56 -10.11 -1.01 5.04
C SER A 56 -11.22 -0.48 4.14
N ILE A 57 -12.35 -0.09 4.73
CA ILE A 57 -13.51 0.46 4.01
C ILE A 57 -13.89 1.80 4.64
N VAL A 58 -14.16 2.77 3.77
CA VAL A 58 -14.38 4.18 4.08
C VAL A 58 -15.65 4.66 3.41
N ARG A 59 -16.44 5.49 4.12
CA ARG A 59 -17.64 6.16 3.60
C ARG A 59 -17.56 7.63 3.99
N ASP A 60 -17.73 8.54 3.05
CA ASP A 60 -17.71 10.00 3.29
C ASP A 60 -16.49 10.50 4.11
N GLY A 61 -15.30 9.93 3.88
CA GLY A 61 -14.07 10.27 4.61
C GLY A 61 -13.98 9.69 6.03
N VAL A 62 -14.90 8.81 6.43
CA VAL A 62 -14.91 8.11 7.72
C VAL A 62 -14.56 6.63 7.52
N LEU A 63 -13.57 6.15 8.28
CA LEU A 63 -13.20 4.73 8.33
C LEU A 63 -14.33 3.91 8.98
N ILE A 64 -15.02 3.09 8.20
CA ILE A 64 -16.12 2.22 8.68
C ILE A 64 -15.57 0.98 9.36
N CYS A 65 -14.51 0.37 8.80
CA CYS A 65 -13.78 -0.75 9.40
C CYS A 65 -12.44 -1.02 8.70
N SER A 66 -11.55 -1.74 9.38
CA SER A 66 -10.50 -2.53 8.74
C SER A 66 -10.56 -3.99 9.21
N ALA A 67 -9.98 -4.90 8.42
CA ALA A 67 -9.92 -6.33 8.67
C ALA A 67 -8.69 -6.95 7.98
N HIS A 68 -8.31 -8.17 8.37
CA HIS A 68 -7.24 -8.96 7.78
C HIS A 68 -7.72 -10.34 7.32
N ASN A 69 -6.84 -11.10 6.67
CA ASN A 69 -7.09 -12.52 6.38
C ASN A 69 -7.21 -13.31 7.70
N THR A 70 -8.24 -14.13 7.82
CA THR A 70 -8.46 -15.09 8.92
C THR A 70 -8.54 -16.53 8.39
N PHE A 71 -7.89 -16.79 7.26
CA PHE A 71 -7.89 -18.06 6.52
C PHE A 71 -7.54 -19.29 7.39
N PHE A 72 -6.52 -19.18 8.24
CA PHE A 72 -6.09 -20.28 9.12
C PHE A 72 -6.94 -20.33 10.39
N SER A 73 -7.26 -19.19 11.00
CA SER A 73 -8.02 -19.13 12.26
C SER A 73 -9.49 -19.56 12.11
N ASP A 74 -10.16 -19.13 11.04
CA ASP A 74 -11.55 -19.53 10.72
C ASP A 74 -11.62 -20.88 9.97
N CYS A 75 -10.49 -21.38 9.45
CA CYS A 75 -10.41 -22.52 8.52
C CYS A 75 -11.28 -22.36 7.25
N ASP A 76 -11.54 -21.12 6.81
CA ASP A 76 -12.38 -20.79 5.66
C ASP A 76 -11.53 -20.21 4.51
N PRO A 77 -11.48 -20.85 3.32
CA PRO A 77 -10.72 -20.34 2.17
C PRO A 77 -11.27 -19.03 1.59
N THR A 78 -12.43 -18.55 2.05
CA THR A 78 -13.02 -17.26 1.67
C THR A 78 -12.74 -16.13 2.66
N CYS A 79 -12.08 -16.40 3.80
CA CYS A 79 -11.73 -15.40 4.82
C CYS A 79 -10.48 -14.57 4.45
N HIS A 80 -10.53 -13.96 3.27
CA HIS A 80 -9.59 -12.93 2.82
C HIS A 80 -9.93 -11.57 3.44
N ALA A 81 -8.94 -10.67 3.51
CA ALA A 81 -9.08 -9.36 4.13
C ALA A 81 -10.17 -8.49 3.50
N GLU A 82 -10.28 -8.45 2.18
CA GLU A 82 -11.33 -7.71 1.47
C GLU A 82 -12.70 -8.32 1.74
N MET A 83 -12.80 -9.66 1.73
CA MET A 83 -14.04 -10.38 2.06
C MET A 83 -14.48 -10.08 3.48
N ASN A 84 -13.56 -10.13 4.44
CA ASN A 84 -13.81 -9.84 5.85
C ASN A 84 -14.18 -8.39 6.09
N ALA A 85 -13.52 -7.44 5.41
CA ALA A 85 -13.86 -6.03 5.44
C ALA A 85 -15.27 -5.80 4.88
N ILE A 86 -15.59 -6.32 3.69
CA ILE A 86 -16.92 -6.19 3.06
C ILE A 86 -18.01 -6.76 3.98
N ARG A 87 -17.82 -7.98 4.49
CA ARG A 87 -18.72 -8.63 5.46
C ARG A 87 -18.92 -7.78 6.73
N LEU A 88 -17.88 -7.10 7.20
CA LEU A 88 -17.93 -6.26 8.39
C LEU A 88 -18.59 -4.90 8.12
N ALA A 89 -18.32 -4.27 6.97
CA ALA A 89 -18.95 -3.02 6.54
C ALA A 89 -20.46 -3.20 6.34
N MET A 90 -20.88 -4.25 5.63
CA MET A 90 -22.31 -4.58 5.43
C MET A 90 -23.05 -4.73 6.77
N ARG A 91 -22.44 -5.40 7.76
CA ARG A 91 -23.01 -5.55 9.11
C ARG A 91 -23.02 -4.24 9.91
N ARG A 92 -22.03 -3.36 9.74
CA ARG A 92 -21.96 -2.06 10.44
C ARG A 92 -22.88 -0.99 9.85
N LEU A 93 -23.21 -1.10 8.57
CA LEU A 93 -24.04 -0.15 7.83
C LEU A 93 -25.47 -0.66 7.56
N GLU A 94 -25.79 -1.89 8.01
CA GLU A 94 -27.07 -2.59 7.82
C GLU A 94 -27.55 -2.65 6.35
N THR A 95 -26.60 -2.71 5.40
CA THR A 95 -26.84 -2.69 3.95
C THR A 95 -25.98 -3.73 3.21
N HIS A 96 -26.45 -4.13 2.03
CA HIS A 96 -25.68 -4.94 1.06
C HIS A 96 -25.16 -4.11 -0.12
N ASP A 97 -25.60 -2.85 -0.25
CA ASP A 97 -25.11 -1.86 -1.19
C ASP A 97 -24.04 -1.01 -0.51
N LEU A 98 -22.83 -1.00 -1.07
CA LEU A 98 -21.67 -0.23 -0.63
C LEU A 98 -21.20 0.74 -1.74
N SER A 99 -22.09 1.19 -2.63
CA SER A 99 -21.76 2.04 -3.79
C SER A 99 -21.37 3.49 -3.48
N ASP A 100 -21.52 3.94 -2.24
CA ASP A 100 -20.92 5.19 -1.74
C ASP A 100 -19.59 4.96 -0.98
N CYS A 101 -19.23 3.69 -0.72
CA CYS A 101 -18.05 3.30 0.02
C CYS A 101 -16.84 3.07 -0.91
N VAL A 102 -15.65 3.27 -0.33
CA VAL A 102 -14.34 3.07 -0.94
C VAL A 102 -13.60 1.98 -0.19
N ILE A 103 -12.93 1.06 -0.89
CA ILE A 103 -12.12 0.00 -0.29
C ILE A 103 -10.64 0.21 -0.59
N TYR A 104 -9.79 -0.02 0.42
CA TYR A 104 -8.33 -0.02 0.34
C TYR A 104 -7.86 -1.44 0.69
N SER A 105 -7.00 -2.07 -0.12
CA SER A 105 -6.37 -3.36 0.19
C SER A 105 -4.84 -3.24 0.15
N SER A 106 -4.14 -3.91 1.05
CA SER A 106 -2.67 -3.88 1.09
C SER A 106 -2.03 -4.49 -0.16
N PHE A 107 -2.74 -5.40 -0.83
CA PHE A 107 -2.35 -6.02 -2.11
C PHE A 107 -3.49 -5.90 -3.14
N GLU A 108 -3.16 -6.16 -4.41
CA GLU A 108 -4.14 -6.32 -5.49
C GLU A 108 -5.06 -7.51 -5.20
N PRO A 109 -6.39 -7.31 -5.09
CA PRO A 109 -7.31 -8.37 -4.67
C PRO A 109 -7.32 -9.56 -5.64
N CYS A 110 -7.35 -10.79 -5.11
CA CYS A 110 -7.50 -11.98 -5.95
C CYS A 110 -8.86 -11.99 -6.68
N PRO A 111 -9.05 -12.77 -7.76
CA PRO A 111 -10.29 -12.73 -8.56
C PRO A 111 -11.58 -13.03 -7.78
N MET A 112 -11.52 -13.78 -6.67
CA MET A 112 -12.64 -13.94 -5.72
C MET A 112 -13.01 -12.61 -5.05
N CYS A 113 -12.03 -11.91 -4.50
CA CYS A 113 -12.20 -10.63 -3.81
C CYS A 113 -12.65 -9.54 -4.79
N TRP A 114 -12.09 -9.51 -6.00
CA TRP A 114 -12.59 -8.69 -7.11
C TRP A 114 -14.09 -8.93 -7.40
N GLY A 115 -14.51 -10.20 -7.45
CA GLY A 115 -15.92 -10.56 -7.63
C GLY A 115 -16.81 -9.98 -6.53
N ALA A 116 -16.36 -10.02 -5.26
CA ALA A 116 -17.09 -9.43 -4.14
C ALA A 116 -17.09 -7.89 -4.14
N ILE A 117 -15.98 -7.24 -4.53
CA ILE A 117 -15.85 -5.79 -4.68
C ILE A 117 -16.85 -5.27 -5.72
N VAL A 118 -16.94 -5.93 -6.89
CA VAL A 118 -17.94 -5.60 -7.92
C VAL A 118 -19.37 -5.91 -7.44
N SER A 119 -19.58 -7.07 -6.80
CA SER A 119 -20.93 -7.50 -6.36
C SER A 119 -21.49 -6.66 -5.20
N SER A 120 -20.63 -5.98 -4.42
CA SER A 120 -21.03 -5.03 -3.37
C SER A 120 -21.17 -3.59 -3.89
N GLY A 121 -20.89 -3.35 -5.18
CA GLY A 121 -21.10 -2.06 -5.84
C GLY A 121 -20.06 -0.98 -5.53
N MET A 122 -18.96 -1.32 -4.83
CA MET A 122 -17.92 -0.38 -4.34
C MET A 122 -17.59 0.74 -5.33
N LYS A 123 -17.50 1.98 -4.83
CA LYS A 123 -17.25 3.19 -5.63
C LYS A 123 -15.87 3.22 -6.28
N GLN A 124 -14.86 2.74 -5.56
CA GLN A 124 -13.44 2.87 -5.86
C GLN A 124 -12.65 1.80 -5.11
N LEU A 125 -11.63 1.24 -5.76
CA LEU A 125 -10.61 0.39 -5.13
C LEU A 125 -9.27 1.13 -5.09
N TYR A 126 -8.62 1.06 -3.94
CA TYR A 126 -7.23 1.47 -3.74
C TYR A 126 -6.36 0.26 -3.36
N ILE A 127 -5.17 0.15 -3.94
CA ILE A 127 -4.21 -0.94 -3.65
C ILE A 127 -2.84 -0.40 -3.22
N GLY A 128 -2.14 -1.09 -2.33
CA GLY A 128 -0.75 -0.78 -1.96
C GLY A 128 0.27 -1.48 -2.87
N LEU A 129 0.23 -2.81 -2.88
CA LEU A 129 1.07 -3.68 -3.70
C LEU A 129 0.30 -4.33 -4.86
N ASP A 130 0.99 -4.65 -5.95
CA ASP A 130 0.43 -5.32 -7.12
C ASP A 130 0.52 -6.86 -7.04
N ARG A 131 -0.26 -7.55 -7.89
CA ARG A 131 -0.29 -9.03 -7.94
C ARG A 131 1.04 -9.67 -8.33
N PHE A 132 1.91 -8.95 -9.05
CA PHE A 132 3.23 -9.46 -9.44
C PHE A 132 4.18 -9.47 -8.24
N THR A 133 4.04 -8.50 -7.34
CA THR A 133 4.73 -8.46 -6.05
C THR A 133 4.25 -9.59 -5.14
N ALA A 134 2.94 -9.88 -5.09
CA ALA A 134 2.41 -11.03 -4.35
C ALA A 134 2.97 -12.38 -4.85
N ALA A 135 2.95 -12.59 -6.17
CA ALA A 135 3.43 -13.84 -6.79
C ALA A 135 4.92 -14.09 -6.55
N LYS A 136 5.77 -13.05 -6.62
CA LYS A 136 7.21 -13.15 -6.29
C LYS A 136 7.46 -13.61 -4.85
N ASN A 137 6.53 -13.34 -3.94
CA ASN A 137 6.60 -13.71 -2.52
C ASN A 137 5.79 -15.00 -2.21
N GLY A 138 5.55 -15.84 -3.21
CA GLY A 138 4.93 -17.16 -3.06
C GLY A 138 3.40 -17.18 -3.08
N VAL A 139 2.74 -16.03 -3.18
CA VAL A 139 1.27 -15.93 -3.27
C VAL A 139 0.86 -15.72 -4.73
N ASP A 140 1.12 -16.75 -5.54
CA ASP A 140 0.92 -16.72 -6.99
C ASP A 140 -0.51 -17.10 -7.40
N TYR A 141 -1.22 -16.12 -7.96
CA TYR A 141 -2.50 -16.29 -8.65
C TYR A 141 -2.43 -15.86 -10.13
N LEU A 142 -1.24 -15.59 -10.70
CA LEU A 142 -1.07 -14.99 -12.03
C LEU A 142 -1.78 -15.79 -13.12
N SER A 143 -1.64 -17.12 -13.12
CA SER A 143 -2.35 -18.01 -14.05
C SER A 143 -3.88 -17.91 -13.97
N PHE A 144 -4.43 -17.56 -12.81
CA PHE A 144 -5.86 -17.36 -12.59
C PHE A 144 -6.31 -15.95 -13.03
N TYR A 145 -5.47 -14.93 -12.84
CA TYR A 145 -5.70 -13.60 -13.44
C TYR A 145 -5.66 -13.68 -14.98
N ASP A 146 -4.67 -14.36 -15.57
CA ASP A 146 -4.53 -14.49 -17.03
C ASP A 146 -5.70 -15.25 -17.67
N ALA A 147 -6.33 -16.16 -16.93
CA ALA A 147 -7.55 -16.86 -17.36
C ALA A 147 -8.83 -16.00 -17.32
N ILE A 148 -8.82 -14.86 -16.63
CA ILE A 148 -10.03 -14.06 -16.33
C ILE A 148 -9.95 -12.65 -16.95
N LEU A 149 -8.82 -11.95 -16.81
CA LEU A 149 -8.62 -10.57 -17.28
C LEU A 149 -8.84 -10.35 -18.80
N PRO A 150 -8.61 -11.31 -19.71
CA PRO A 150 -8.99 -11.16 -21.12
C PRO A 150 -10.51 -10.98 -21.33
N HIS A 151 -11.32 -11.44 -20.38
CA HIS A 151 -12.78 -11.45 -20.44
C HIS A 151 -13.45 -10.31 -19.65
N THR A 152 -12.69 -9.51 -18.88
CA THR A 152 -13.21 -8.40 -18.06
C THR A 152 -13.27 -7.04 -18.79
N LYS A 153 -13.07 -7.02 -20.11
CA LYS A 153 -13.15 -5.78 -20.91
C LYS A 153 -14.60 -5.29 -21.00
N GLY A 154 -14.86 -4.13 -20.38
CA GLY A 154 -16.16 -3.46 -20.43
C GLY A 154 -17.12 -3.83 -19.29
N SER A 155 -16.66 -4.53 -18.24
CA SER A 155 -17.45 -4.76 -17.03
C SER A 155 -17.41 -3.56 -16.08
N ASN A 156 -18.41 -3.45 -15.19
CA ASN A 156 -18.49 -2.41 -14.15
C ASN A 156 -17.50 -2.66 -12.99
N PHE A 157 -16.20 -2.76 -13.28
CA PHE A 157 -15.17 -2.69 -12.25
C PHE A 157 -15.06 -1.26 -11.73
N PRO A 158 -14.98 -1.03 -10.41
CA PRO A 158 -14.57 0.28 -9.91
C PRO A 158 -13.17 0.62 -10.42
N PRO A 159 -12.82 1.91 -10.53
CA PRO A 159 -11.44 2.28 -10.81
C PRO A 159 -10.53 1.70 -9.72
N MET A 160 -9.44 1.08 -10.15
CA MET A 160 -8.35 0.69 -9.26
C MET A 160 -7.25 1.74 -9.36
N THR A 161 -6.76 2.19 -8.21
CA THR A 161 -5.68 3.18 -8.15
C THR A 161 -4.68 2.76 -7.09
N ARG A 162 -3.38 2.90 -7.38
CA ARG A 162 -2.35 2.60 -6.39
C ARG A 162 -2.21 3.78 -5.43
N VAL A 163 -2.25 3.51 -4.14
CA VAL A 163 -1.80 4.44 -3.10
C VAL A 163 -0.33 4.11 -2.84
N ASN A 164 0.49 5.13 -2.59
CA ASN A 164 1.97 5.03 -2.62
C ASN A 164 2.51 3.78 -1.91
N PRO A 165 3.49 3.09 -2.53
CA PRO A 165 4.78 3.71 -2.86
C PRO A 165 5.04 4.10 -4.36
N PRO A 166 5.98 5.04 -4.63
CA PRO A 166 6.35 5.60 -5.95
C PRO A 166 6.80 4.58 -7.00
N SER A 167 6.60 4.82 -8.29
CA SER A 167 7.18 5.89 -9.14
C SER A 167 8.68 5.67 -9.46
N PHE A 168 8.96 5.58 -10.76
CA PHE A 168 10.23 5.13 -11.34
C PHE A 168 11.25 6.28 -11.50
N TYR A 169 11.47 7.09 -10.46
CA TYR A 169 12.46 8.17 -10.53
C TYR A 169 13.88 7.66 -10.24
N GLU A 170 14.66 7.48 -11.31
CA GLU A 170 16.01 6.90 -11.26
C GLU A 170 17.08 7.89 -10.74
N ASP A 171 17.19 8.08 -9.41
CA ASP A 171 18.46 8.55 -8.84
C ASP A 171 19.51 7.43 -8.96
N LYS A 172 20.18 7.38 -10.12
CA LYS A 172 21.13 6.32 -10.47
C LYS A 172 22.31 6.23 -9.50
N ARG A 173 22.64 7.31 -8.78
CA ARG A 173 23.67 7.31 -7.72
C ARG A 173 23.17 6.49 -6.53
N ILE A 174 21.97 6.78 -6.01
CA ILE A 174 21.40 6.01 -4.89
C ILE A 174 21.15 4.55 -5.29
N ILE A 175 20.62 4.31 -6.48
CA ILE A 175 20.41 2.94 -7.01
C ILE A 175 21.74 2.17 -7.13
N SER A 176 22.85 2.84 -7.50
CA SER A 176 24.17 2.20 -7.60
C SER A 176 24.77 1.79 -6.25
N MET A 177 24.25 2.29 -5.13
CA MET A 177 24.72 1.97 -3.78
C MET A 177 24.01 0.77 -3.15
N LEU A 178 22.85 0.35 -3.68
CA LEU A 178 22.08 -0.76 -3.13
C LEU A 178 22.82 -2.10 -3.36
N SER A 179 23.35 -2.67 -2.26
CA SER A 179 24.30 -3.78 -2.29
C SER A 179 23.67 -5.17 -2.10
N SER A 180 22.53 -5.24 -1.40
CA SER A 180 21.94 -6.50 -0.92
C SER A 180 20.40 -6.44 -0.90
N PRO A 181 19.70 -7.59 -0.85
CA PRO A 181 18.22 -7.64 -0.86
C PRO A 181 17.52 -6.86 0.26
N ASP A 182 18.22 -6.67 1.38
CA ASP A 182 17.72 -6.03 2.59
C ASP A 182 18.24 -4.58 2.70
N HIS A 183 18.93 -4.10 1.65
CA HIS A 183 19.59 -2.79 1.66
C HIS A 183 18.58 -1.67 1.49
N CYS A 184 18.56 -0.75 2.45
CA CYS A 184 17.67 0.40 2.50
C CYS A 184 18.47 1.70 2.56
N ILE A 185 18.16 2.69 1.73
CA ILE A 185 18.72 4.05 1.78
C ILE A 185 17.60 5.05 1.93
N ILE A 186 17.75 6.00 2.84
CA ILE A 186 16.80 7.11 3.04
C ILE A 186 17.50 8.41 2.70
N VAL A 187 16.90 9.20 1.83
CA VAL A 187 17.39 10.53 1.43
C VAL A 187 16.40 11.63 1.75
N ASN A 188 16.88 12.84 1.98
CA ASN A 188 16.01 14.03 2.08
C ASN A 188 15.51 14.48 0.68
N LYS A 189 14.64 15.50 0.66
CA LYS A 189 14.12 16.14 -0.57
C LYS A 189 15.23 16.60 -1.53
N ASP A 190 16.36 17.03 -0.98
CA ASP A 190 17.53 17.58 -1.68
C ASP A 190 18.47 16.46 -2.22
N ASN A 191 18.15 15.19 -1.90
CA ASN A 191 18.86 13.94 -2.22
C ASN A 191 20.17 13.68 -1.42
N ASP A 192 20.34 14.27 -0.24
CA ASP A 192 21.37 13.87 0.73
C ASP A 192 20.95 12.59 1.47
N ILE A 193 21.90 11.69 1.74
CA ILE A 193 21.63 10.43 2.47
C ILE A 193 21.49 10.73 3.97
N LEU A 194 20.31 10.45 4.51
CA LEU A 194 19.96 10.55 5.94
C LEU A 194 20.27 9.27 6.72
N ALA A 195 20.13 8.11 6.06
CA ALA A 195 20.43 6.79 6.61
C ALA A 195 20.71 5.76 5.50
N ASN A 196 21.44 4.71 5.84
CA ASN A 196 21.80 3.59 4.98
C ASN A 196 21.87 2.31 5.85
N SER A 197 21.31 1.20 5.36
CA SER A 197 21.23 -0.11 6.04
C SER A 197 22.59 -0.68 6.45
N ASP A 198 23.61 -0.47 5.62
CA ASP A 198 24.95 -1.03 5.78
C ASP A 198 25.80 -0.17 6.74
N SER A 199 25.21 0.86 7.36
CA SER A 199 25.84 1.71 8.36
C SER A 199 25.88 1.01 9.73
N PRO A 200 27.05 0.91 10.39
CA PRO A 200 27.14 0.33 11.74
C PRO A 200 26.37 1.12 12.81
N ALA A 201 25.89 2.33 12.50
CA ALA A 201 24.98 3.09 13.36
C ALA A 201 23.55 2.49 13.45
N ILE A 202 23.26 1.41 12.70
CA ILE A 202 22.02 0.64 12.81
C ILE A 202 22.07 -0.41 13.92
N ASP A 203 23.25 -0.85 14.34
CA ASP A 203 23.41 -1.79 15.46
C ASP A 203 23.05 -1.16 16.83
N ASP A 204 22.94 0.17 16.91
CA ASP A 204 22.33 0.88 18.05
C ASP A 204 20.85 0.45 18.25
N PHE A 205 20.16 0.04 17.19
CA PHE A 205 18.74 -0.38 17.22
C PHE A 205 18.64 -1.90 17.42
N THR A 206 18.64 -2.30 18.70
CA THR A 206 18.70 -3.70 19.17
C THR A 206 17.33 -4.37 19.34
N ASP A 207 16.27 -3.75 18.86
CA ASP A 207 14.89 -4.23 18.95
C ASP A 207 14.72 -5.49 18.08
N PRO A 208 14.33 -6.65 18.64
CA PRO A 208 14.35 -7.92 17.91
C PRO A 208 13.28 -8.02 16.80
N VAL A 209 12.30 -7.11 16.78
CA VAL A 209 11.28 -7.00 15.71
C VAL A 209 11.58 -5.91 14.68
N ASP A 210 12.65 -5.11 14.83
CA ASP A 210 13.00 -4.12 13.83
C ASP A 210 13.64 -4.78 12.59
N THR A 211 12.95 -4.72 11.44
CA THR A 211 13.52 -5.04 10.12
C THR A 211 14.65 -4.08 9.74
N SER A 212 15.49 -4.43 8.75
CA SER A 212 16.52 -3.53 8.19
C SER A 212 15.94 -2.15 7.83
N MET A 213 14.76 -2.12 7.21
CA MET A 213 14.07 -0.88 6.86
C MET A 213 13.63 -0.11 8.10
N VAL A 214 13.08 -0.76 9.13
CA VAL A 214 12.68 -0.09 10.38
C VAL A 214 13.88 0.55 11.09
N ARG A 215 15.02 -0.15 11.18
CA ARG A 215 16.25 0.44 11.78
C ARG A 215 16.78 1.59 10.96
N THR A 216 16.72 1.50 9.63
CA THR A 216 17.11 2.59 8.73
C THR A 216 16.19 3.81 8.88
N ILE A 217 14.88 3.61 9.05
CA ILE A 217 13.90 4.66 9.38
C ILE A 217 14.22 5.29 10.74
N ARG A 218 14.44 4.48 11.79
CA ARG A 218 14.83 4.98 13.13
C ARG A 218 16.14 5.78 13.09
N LEU A 219 17.12 5.37 12.26
CA LEU A 219 18.37 6.11 12.02
C LEU A 219 18.13 7.45 11.29
N ALA A 220 17.29 7.47 10.26
CA ALA A 220 16.96 8.70 9.53
C ALA A 220 16.21 9.71 10.43
N CYS A 221 15.21 9.25 11.18
CA CYS A 221 14.49 10.07 12.16
C CYS A 221 15.43 10.69 13.21
N ARG A 222 16.46 9.93 13.64
CA ARG A 222 17.52 10.40 14.54
C ARG A 222 18.45 11.42 13.88
N SER A 223 18.79 11.28 12.59
CA SER A 223 19.70 12.22 11.90
C SER A 223 19.06 13.57 11.58
N ILE A 224 17.74 13.63 11.38
CA ILE A 224 16.98 14.89 11.23
C ILE A 224 16.31 15.39 12.51
N ASN A 225 16.43 14.68 13.64
CA ASN A 225 15.78 14.97 14.92
C ASN A 225 14.25 15.19 14.79
N SER A 226 13.58 14.32 14.04
CA SER A 226 12.13 14.33 13.80
C SER A 226 11.62 12.89 13.76
N PRO A 227 10.46 12.56 14.37
CA PRO A 227 9.84 11.25 14.20
C PRO A 227 9.25 11.04 12.80
N TYR A 228 9.17 12.11 11.98
CA TYR A 228 8.59 12.10 10.64
C TYR A 228 9.62 12.45 9.56
N LEU A 229 9.61 11.65 8.50
CA LEU A 229 10.42 11.70 7.28
C LEU A 229 9.71 12.46 6.14
N HIS A 230 8.99 13.54 6.45
CA HIS A 230 8.29 14.35 5.45
C HIS A 230 9.26 14.86 4.36
N GLY A 231 8.88 14.69 3.08
CA GLY A 231 9.74 15.04 1.94
C GLY A 231 11.02 14.20 1.84
N CYS A 232 11.09 13.04 2.52
CA CYS A 232 12.20 12.12 2.44
C CYS A 232 11.80 10.86 1.68
N ARG A 233 12.72 10.32 0.90
CA ARG A 233 12.50 9.22 -0.03
C ARG A 233 13.33 8.01 0.36
N ILE A 234 12.72 6.84 0.36
CA ILE A 234 13.30 5.57 0.77
C ILE A 234 13.59 4.77 -0.49
N TYR A 235 14.71 4.06 -0.57
CA TYR A 235 15.11 3.25 -1.73
C TYR A 235 15.52 1.87 -1.23
N THR A 236 14.94 0.81 -1.81
CA THR A 236 15.24 -0.58 -1.41
C THR A 236 15.33 -1.51 -2.63
N LEU A 237 16.04 -2.64 -2.47
CA LEU A 237 16.01 -3.76 -3.41
C LEU A 237 14.81 -4.68 -3.13
N VAL A 238 14.23 -5.24 -4.18
CA VAL A 238 13.02 -6.07 -4.05
C VAL A 238 13.35 -7.50 -3.62
N ILE A 239 13.51 -7.73 -2.31
CA ILE A 239 13.06 -8.97 -1.66
C ILE A 239 12.30 -8.67 -0.35
N GLN A 240 12.80 -7.81 0.56
CA GLN A 240 12.12 -7.47 1.83
C GLN A 240 11.07 -6.34 1.69
N ALA A 241 10.06 -6.55 0.86
CA ALA A 241 8.90 -5.64 0.73
C ALA A 241 7.74 -6.05 1.66
N ASP A 242 8.04 -6.36 2.92
CA ASP A 242 7.07 -6.89 3.89
C ASP A 242 6.09 -5.81 4.42
N VAL A 243 5.05 -6.25 5.14
CA VAL A 243 3.98 -5.40 5.64
C VAL A 243 4.41 -4.48 6.79
N GLU A 244 5.38 -4.88 7.61
CA GLU A 244 5.88 -4.09 8.74
C GLU A 244 6.78 -2.96 8.23
N SER A 245 7.63 -3.26 7.25
CA SER A 245 8.44 -2.28 6.52
C SER A 245 7.57 -1.25 5.78
N HIS A 246 6.45 -1.67 5.15
CA HIS A 246 5.45 -0.74 4.61
C HIS A 246 4.79 0.11 5.71
N ALA A 247 4.37 -0.52 6.81
CA ALA A 247 3.74 0.17 7.93
C ALA A 247 4.66 1.23 8.53
N ALA A 248 5.96 0.93 8.67
CA ALA A 248 6.97 1.85 9.16
C ALA A 248 7.18 3.05 8.21
N CYS A 249 7.16 2.84 6.90
CA CYS A 249 7.24 3.93 5.92
C CYS A 249 6.03 4.88 6.01
N LEU A 250 4.83 4.32 6.16
CA LEU A 250 3.59 5.11 6.34
C LEU A 250 3.56 5.80 7.70
N TRP A 251 3.96 5.12 8.78
CA TRP A 251 4.03 5.66 10.14
C TRP A 251 5.05 6.81 10.26
N ALA A 252 6.19 6.69 9.58
CA ALA A 252 7.19 7.73 9.50
C ALA A 252 6.80 8.89 8.55
N CYS A 253 5.64 8.86 7.90
CA CYS A 253 5.22 9.87 6.91
C CYS A 253 6.28 10.15 5.82
N ALA A 254 6.96 9.10 5.35
CA ALA A 254 7.89 9.23 4.22
C ALA A 254 7.15 9.68 2.96
N GLU A 255 7.78 10.52 2.13
CA GLU A 255 7.19 10.98 0.87
C GLU A 255 6.96 9.80 -0.08
N SER A 256 8.00 8.95 -0.23
CA SER A 256 8.01 7.96 -1.30
C SER A 256 9.04 6.82 -1.08
N LEU A 257 8.59 5.56 -0.99
CA LEU A 257 9.43 4.33 -0.98
C LEU A 257 9.61 3.73 -2.40
N HIS A 258 10.79 3.84 -2.98
CA HIS A 258 11.14 3.35 -4.32
C HIS A 258 11.70 1.91 -4.30
N TYR A 259 11.29 1.12 -5.29
CA TYR A 259 11.71 -0.25 -5.48
C TYR A 259 12.69 -0.42 -6.64
N CYS A 260 13.82 -1.08 -6.39
CA CYS A 260 14.83 -1.40 -7.39
C CYS A 260 14.82 -2.91 -7.71
N THR A 261 14.80 -3.25 -9.00
CA THR A 261 14.63 -4.64 -9.46
C THR A 261 15.92 -5.44 -9.61
N GLU A 262 17.07 -4.76 -9.66
CA GLU A 262 18.39 -5.38 -9.82
C GLU A 262 19.40 -4.69 -8.90
N ALA A 263 20.21 -5.46 -8.17
CA ALA A 263 21.36 -4.95 -7.45
C ALA A 263 22.46 -4.58 -8.46
N SER A 264 23.15 -3.46 -8.28
CA SER A 264 24.20 -3.05 -9.21
C SER A 264 25.38 -4.03 -9.14
N PRO A 265 25.84 -4.62 -10.27
CA PRO A 265 26.85 -5.67 -10.26
C PRO A 265 28.27 -5.11 -10.05
N GLY A 266 28.58 -4.68 -8.82
CA GLY A 266 29.95 -4.44 -8.39
C GLY A 266 30.14 -3.30 -7.38
N SER A 267 30.20 -3.65 -6.09
CA SER A 267 31.07 -2.97 -5.12
C SER A 267 31.86 -4.00 -4.31
N LYS A 268 33.17 -4.02 -4.53
CA LYS A 268 34.22 -4.74 -3.80
C LYS A 268 35.47 -3.87 -3.78
#